data_AF-A0A920VK09-F1
#
_entry.id   AF-A0A920VK09-F1
#
_cell.length_a   1.000
_cell.length_b   1.000
_cell.length_c   1.000
_cell.angle_alpha   90.00
_cell.angle_beta   90.00
_cell.angle_gamma   90.00
#
_symmetry.space_group_name_H-M   'P 1'
#
loop_
_entity.id
_entity.type
_entity.pdbx_description
1 polymer ?
#
loop_
_entity_poly.entity_id
_entity_poly.type
_entity_poly.pdbx_seq_one_letter_code
_entity_poly.pdbx_strand_id
1 'polypeptide(L)'
;MISQTSSRTRQGLSDSEAQSLSREGRAIVDVNGGLHASEVAGAQHTIQLAYELVADESPRIAAIRENVITVLWPSLNPDGQTMIADWYSSNIGTPFEVSSMPWLYQKYIGHDNNRDAYMLNMIESRVLARTWQEWDPQIIYVHHQSSPFPTRIWLPPFAEPIATFTPPIMARTVNTIGMAIAQMLESRGMPGAVHMGTGFDAWYPGYVDYLPMMQNQAAFWTETALYRYATPYFYSLSDFPASRRDLRVESLYPSPWKGGWWRLSDAVDYMRVGSLAVLDYAAKYREDLLYNRYQSGRDVIRKYETSAPYAYFIPQDQADPVAPVELLRRLAFNGLRIYQLNQDVTHEGLTQNAGTWVLPLDQEFGELARQVLSVQEYPDLREYPEGPPEQPYDAAGWTLSYQMDVDVIEVTQPLTPEILSAMQELQAEPLAWEEEIDDASLFDAVSGVGFDSHPVARAVQPIPGRLTGSGSGLRLNPVQNNSFRALNRAWDMGATVRHGDGEYIVTGLGGTAVDGLIQDYALQATRGPRKE
;
A
#
# COMPACT_ATOMS: atom_id res chain seq x y z
N MET A 1 -5.67 21.24 5.92
CA MET A 1 -5.52 20.39 4.73
C MET A 1 -6.09 21.09 3.53
N ILE A 2 -5.33 21.23 2.44
CA ILE A 2 -5.86 21.55 1.11
C ILE A 2 -6.35 20.22 0.54
N SER A 3 -7.43 19.69 1.11
CA SER A 3 -8.03 18.44 0.66
C SER A 3 -9.17 18.77 -0.29
N GLN A 4 -9.13 18.20 -1.49
CA GLN A 4 -10.28 18.20 -2.37
C GLN A 4 -11.29 17.19 -1.83
N THR A 5 -12.26 17.65 -1.05
CA THR A 5 -13.48 16.86 -0.90
C THR A 5 -14.36 17.09 -2.13
N SER A 6 -14.08 16.37 -3.21
CA SER A 6 -15.00 16.23 -4.34
C SER A 6 -15.93 15.04 -4.09
N SER A 7 -16.92 15.19 -3.21
CA SER A 7 -18.14 14.44 -3.47
C SER A 7 -18.82 15.14 -4.64
N ARG A 8 -19.55 14.42 -5.50
CA ARG A 8 -20.42 15.03 -6.54
C ARG A 8 -21.45 16.03 -5.95
N THR A 9 -21.51 16.14 -4.62
CA THR A 9 -22.33 17.00 -3.79
C THR A 9 -21.57 18.11 -3.02
N ARG A 10 -20.24 18.22 -3.12
CA ARG A 10 -19.42 19.27 -2.47
C ARG A 10 -18.71 20.14 -3.51
N GLN A 11 -18.78 21.46 -3.33
CA GLN A 11 -17.96 22.38 -4.12
C GLN A 11 -16.48 22.21 -3.74
N GLY A 12 -15.64 21.84 -4.70
CA GLY A 12 -14.19 21.83 -4.55
C GLY A 12 -13.60 23.24 -4.50
N LEU A 13 -12.32 23.33 -4.12
CA LEU A 13 -11.56 24.58 -4.14
C LEU A 13 -11.34 25.06 -5.59
N SER A 14 -11.34 26.38 -5.81
CA SER A 14 -10.82 26.96 -7.05
C SER A 14 -9.28 26.93 -7.08
N ASP A 15 -8.70 26.99 -8.28
CA ASP A 15 -7.24 27.04 -8.45
C ASP A 15 -6.61 28.23 -7.71
N SER A 16 -7.29 29.39 -7.68
CA SER A 16 -6.82 30.56 -6.95
C SER A 16 -6.86 30.40 -5.44
N GLU A 17 -7.89 29.73 -4.90
CA GLU A 17 -7.99 29.44 -3.47
C GLU A 17 -6.93 28.42 -3.05
N ALA A 18 -6.75 27.35 -3.83
CA ALA A 18 -5.72 26.35 -3.59
C ALA A 18 -4.31 26.95 -3.62
N GLN A 19 -4.02 27.86 -4.57
CA GLN A 19 -2.74 28.57 -4.59
C GLN A 19 -2.55 29.45 -3.35
N SER A 20 -3.58 30.17 -2.91
CA SER A 20 -3.51 31.01 -1.71
C SER A 20 -3.24 30.17 -0.46
N LEU A 21 -3.97 29.08 -0.29
CA LEU A 21 -3.79 28.16 0.83
C LEU A 21 -2.40 27.50 0.81
N SER A 22 -1.85 27.22 -0.38
CA SER A 22 -0.53 26.59 -0.52
C SER A 22 0.61 27.51 -0.03
N ARG A 23 0.43 28.84 -0.09
CA ARG A 23 1.40 29.82 0.43
C ARG A 23 1.43 29.87 1.96
N GLU A 24 0.26 29.69 2.57
CA GLU A 24 0.06 29.76 4.02
C GLU A 24 0.33 28.41 4.70
N GLY A 25 0.12 27.32 3.97
CA GLY A 25 0.25 25.96 4.48
C GLY A 25 1.68 25.54 4.80
N ARG A 26 1.77 24.55 5.69
CA ARG A 26 2.99 23.79 5.98
C ARG A 26 2.91 22.45 5.28
N ALA A 27 4.03 21.96 4.76
CA ALA A 27 4.10 20.62 4.20
C ALA A 27 4.11 19.58 5.34
N ILE A 28 3.41 18.48 5.15
CA ILE A 28 3.50 17.31 6.05
C ILE A 28 4.41 16.28 5.38
N VAL A 29 5.44 15.84 6.10
CA VAL A 29 6.42 14.86 5.62
C VAL A 29 6.44 13.66 6.55
N ASP A 30 6.07 12.50 6.03
CA ASP A 30 6.21 11.20 6.69
C ASP A 30 7.60 10.64 6.40
N VAL A 31 8.34 10.31 7.46
CA VAL A 31 9.63 9.63 7.40
C VAL A 31 9.55 8.39 8.27
N ASN A 32 9.90 7.24 7.71
CA ASN A 32 9.80 5.99 8.44
C ASN A 32 11.08 5.14 8.35
N GLY A 33 11.24 4.30 9.36
CA GLY A 33 12.37 3.41 9.51
C GLY A 33 11.93 1.98 9.81
N GLY A 34 12.58 1.02 9.15
CA GLY A 34 12.52 -0.39 9.52
C GLY A 34 11.18 -1.07 9.23
N LEU A 35 10.67 -0.86 8.01
CA LEU A 35 9.56 -1.63 7.43
C LEU A 35 9.92 -3.13 7.40
N HIS A 36 11.03 -3.47 6.73
CA HIS A 36 11.64 -4.79 6.84
C HIS A 36 12.57 -4.82 8.05
N ALA A 37 12.26 -5.70 9.01
CA ALA A 37 13.00 -5.72 10.27
C ALA A 37 14.46 -6.17 10.14
N SER A 38 14.81 -6.90 9.08
CA SER A 38 16.21 -7.29 8.80
C SER A 38 17.08 -6.14 8.29
N GLU A 39 16.47 -5.00 7.94
CA GLU A 39 17.13 -3.79 7.45
C GLU A 39 17.42 -2.84 8.62
N VAL A 40 18.41 -3.23 9.43
CA VAL A 40 18.57 -2.72 10.79
C VAL A 40 18.98 -1.25 10.91
N ALA A 41 19.44 -0.59 9.84
CA ALA A 41 19.83 0.82 9.92
C ALA A 41 18.61 1.76 9.98
N GLY A 42 17.50 1.38 9.32
CA GLY A 42 16.31 2.20 9.18
C GLY A 42 15.74 2.63 10.53
N ALA A 43 15.54 1.70 11.47
CA ALA A 43 15.00 2.04 12.79
C ALA A 43 15.96 2.88 13.66
N GLN A 44 17.26 2.81 13.42
CA GLN A 44 18.26 3.54 14.22
C GLN A 44 18.39 5.00 13.76
N HIS A 45 18.18 5.28 12.46
CA HIS A 45 18.33 6.64 11.93
C HIS A 45 17.27 7.61 12.47
N THR A 46 16.06 7.13 12.75
CA THR A 46 14.93 7.96 13.17
C THR A 46 15.17 8.56 14.54
N ILE A 47 15.78 7.82 15.47
CA ILE A 47 16.14 8.32 16.81
C ILE A 47 17.12 9.49 16.71
N GLN A 48 18.16 9.35 15.88
CA GLN A 48 19.15 10.40 15.66
C GLN A 48 18.53 11.62 14.94
N LEU A 49 17.67 11.38 13.94
CA LEU A 49 16.96 12.45 13.25
C LEU A 49 16.05 13.24 14.20
N ALA A 50 15.31 12.55 15.07
CA ALA A 50 14.46 13.20 16.08
C ALA A 50 15.27 14.14 16.97
N TYR A 51 16.41 13.66 17.49
CA TYR A 51 17.32 14.46 18.30
C TYR A 51 17.84 15.70 17.56
N GLU A 52 18.24 15.56 16.30
CA GLU A 52 18.72 16.68 15.48
C GLU A 52 17.63 17.72 15.24
N LEU A 53 16.41 17.29 14.91
CA LEU A 53 15.30 18.22 14.65
C LEU A 53 14.94 19.05 15.89
N VAL A 54 15.07 18.48 17.10
CA VAL A 54 14.73 19.19 18.34
C VAL A 54 15.89 20.00 18.93
N ALA A 55 17.15 19.58 18.71
CA ALA A 55 18.31 20.16 19.41
C ALA A 55 19.19 21.07 18.54
N ASP A 56 19.18 20.93 17.20
CA ASP A 56 20.00 21.76 16.32
C ASP A 56 19.31 23.12 16.05
N GLU A 57 20.02 24.21 16.34
CA GLU A 57 19.58 25.59 16.15
C GLU A 57 20.11 26.23 14.86
N SER A 58 20.67 25.41 13.96
CA SER A 58 21.12 25.89 12.66
C SER A 58 19.95 26.50 11.85
N PRO A 59 20.21 27.51 10.99
CA PRO A 59 19.16 28.15 10.19
C PRO A 59 18.34 27.18 9.34
N ARG A 60 18.95 26.06 8.91
CA ARG A 60 18.27 25.01 8.15
C ARG A 60 17.21 24.30 8.98
N ILE A 61 17.58 23.82 10.17
CA ILE A 61 16.65 23.08 11.02
C ILE A 61 15.57 24.01 11.56
N ALA A 62 15.91 25.26 11.90
CA ALA A 62 14.92 26.29 12.24
C ALA A 62 13.90 26.50 11.11
N ALA A 63 14.35 26.58 9.84
CA ALA A 63 13.46 26.69 8.69
C ALA A 63 12.59 25.43 8.49
N ILE A 64 13.12 24.23 8.74
CA ILE A 64 12.34 22.99 8.71
C ILE A 64 11.24 23.03 9.76
N ARG A 65 11.55 23.33 11.04
CA ARG A 65 10.56 23.40 12.12
C ARG A 65 9.46 24.44 11.87
N GLU A 66 9.78 25.54 11.19
CA GLU A 66 8.79 26.58 10.87
C GLU A 66 7.84 26.16 9.74
N ASN A 67 8.32 25.37 8.77
CA ASN A 67 7.63 25.16 7.50
C ASN A 67 7.12 23.73 7.28
N VAL A 68 7.54 22.77 8.09
CA VAL A 68 7.26 21.34 7.91
C VAL A 68 6.73 20.72 9.19
N ILE A 69 5.65 19.97 9.07
CA ILE A 69 5.18 19.04 10.10
C ILE A 69 5.79 17.67 9.78
N THR A 70 6.70 17.20 10.62
CA THR A 70 7.35 15.89 10.43
C THR A 70 6.59 14.82 11.20
N VAL A 71 6.10 13.79 10.48
CA VAL A 71 5.58 12.55 11.05
C VAL A 71 6.70 11.53 11.00
N LEU A 72 7.22 11.15 12.17
CA LEU A 72 8.39 10.28 12.26
C LEU A 72 8.00 8.94 12.89
N TRP A 73 8.21 7.85 12.15
CA TRP A 73 7.95 6.50 12.62
C TRP A 73 9.24 5.84 13.10
N PRO A 74 9.41 5.57 14.41
CA PRO A 74 10.61 4.89 14.91
C PRO A 74 10.78 3.50 14.29
N SER A 75 9.67 2.78 14.15
CA SER A 75 9.60 1.44 13.60
C SER A 75 8.23 1.18 12.99
N LEU A 76 8.19 0.65 11.78
CA LEU A 76 6.96 0.11 11.16
C LEU A 76 6.76 -1.38 11.42
N ASN A 77 7.73 -2.06 12.04
CA ASN A 77 7.69 -3.49 12.32
C ASN A 77 8.44 -3.80 13.64
N PRO A 78 7.87 -3.36 14.79
CA PRO A 78 8.55 -3.46 16.08
C PRO A 78 8.78 -4.90 16.55
N ASP A 79 7.82 -5.80 16.28
CA ASP A 79 7.91 -7.22 16.62
C ASP A 79 9.08 -7.87 15.89
N GLY A 80 9.17 -7.68 14.57
CA GLY A 80 10.27 -8.21 13.79
C GLY A 80 11.61 -7.63 14.17
N GLN A 81 11.68 -6.35 14.51
CA GLN A 81 12.94 -5.73 14.93
C GLN A 81 13.45 -6.31 16.24
N THR A 82 12.56 -6.61 17.18
CA THR A 82 12.91 -7.31 18.43
C THR A 82 13.48 -8.68 18.11
N MET A 83 12.80 -9.46 17.27
CA MET A 83 13.25 -10.79 16.87
C MET A 83 14.64 -10.77 16.18
N ILE A 84 14.87 -9.82 15.27
CA ILE A 84 16.14 -9.66 14.56
C ILE A 84 17.26 -9.22 15.52
N ALA A 85 16.97 -8.29 16.44
CA ALA A 85 17.93 -7.84 17.43
C ALA A 85 18.35 -8.97 18.38
N ASP A 86 17.41 -9.78 18.85
CA ASP A 86 17.66 -10.93 19.71
C ASP A 86 18.46 -12.02 18.98
N TRP A 87 18.07 -12.32 17.73
CA TRP A 87 18.78 -13.28 16.88
C TRP A 87 20.24 -12.86 16.68
N TYR A 88 20.47 -11.62 16.22
CA TYR A 88 21.82 -11.11 16.01
C TYR A 88 22.62 -11.13 17.30
N SER A 89 22.08 -10.58 18.40
CA SER A 89 22.75 -10.49 19.70
C SER A 89 23.19 -11.85 20.24
N SER A 90 22.38 -12.90 20.04
CA SER A 90 22.72 -14.26 20.46
C SER A 90 23.85 -14.92 19.66
N ASN A 91 24.15 -14.40 18.45
CA ASN A 91 25.11 -14.98 17.52
C ASN A 91 26.41 -14.17 17.39
N ILE A 92 26.53 -13.00 18.05
CA ILE A 92 27.75 -12.17 18.01
C ILE A 92 28.96 -12.99 18.46
N GLY A 93 30.04 -12.96 17.66
CA GLY A 93 31.28 -13.68 17.88
C GLY A 93 31.24 -15.17 17.51
N THR A 94 30.10 -15.67 17.02
CA THR A 94 29.94 -17.07 16.59
C THR A 94 30.05 -17.19 15.06
N PRO A 95 30.22 -18.42 14.51
CA PRO A 95 30.14 -18.64 13.06
C PRO A 95 28.80 -18.25 12.42
N PHE A 96 27.76 -17.99 13.23
CA PHE A 96 26.41 -17.67 12.76
C PHE A 96 26.08 -16.17 12.85
N GLU A 97 27.03 -15.30 13.22
CA GLU A 97 26.82 -13.85 13.46
C GLU A 97 26.03 -13.13 12.34
N VAL A 98 26.26 -13.53 11.08
CA VAL A 98 25.61 -12.95 9.89
C VAL A 98 24.64 -13.91 9.20
N SER A 99 24.25 -14.99 9.86
CA SER A 99 23.27 -15.95 9.34
C SER A 99 21.86 -15.38 9.40
N SER A 100 21.04 -15.69 8.41
CA SER A 100 19.62 -15.33 8.42
C SER A 100 18.90 -15.95 9.60
N MET A 101 17.96 -15.20 10.17
CA MET A 101 17.05 -15.71 11.19
C MET A 101 16.19 -16.84 10.59
N PRO A 102 16.03 -18.00 11.27
CA PRO A 102 15.31 -19.14 10.72
C PRO A 102 13.78 -19.06 10.85
N TRP A 103 13.25 -17.99 11.45
CA TRP A 103 11.81 -17.77 11.65
C TRP A 103 11.31 -16.59 10.80
N LEU A 104 10.01 -16.58 10.52
CA LEU A 104 9.32 -15.44 9.89
C LEU A 104 8.90 -14.45 10.98
N TYR A 105 9.22 -13.16 10.83
CA TYR A 105 8.74 -12.15 11.78
C TYR A 105 7.31 -11.67 11.52
N GLN A 106 6.70 -12.03 10.39
CA GLN A 106 5.27 -11.90 10.15
C GLN A 106 4.70 -13.26 9.73
N LYS A 107 3.73 -13.78 10.49
CA LYS A 107 3.27 -15.17 10.39
C LYS A 107 2.72 -15.55 9.00
N TYR A 108 2.00 -14.65 8.33
CA TYR A 108 1.31 -14.94 7.07
C TYR A 108 2.00 -14.40 5.82
N ILE A 109 2.77 -13.33 5.95
CA ILE A 109 3.45 -12.65 4.84
C ILE A 109 4.98 -12.77 4.90
N GLY A 110 5.50 -13.49 5.89
CA GLY A 110 6.92 -13.77 6.02
C GLY A 110 7.73 -12.58 6.50
N HIS A 111 8.60 -12.08 5.63
CA HIS A 111 9.47 -10.94 5.93
C HIS A 111 9.05 -9.66 5.18
N ASP A 112 8.18 -9.76 4.19
CA ASP A 112 7.87 -8.67 3.27
C ASP A 112 6.48 -8.10 3.54
N ASN A 113 6.44 -7.07 4.37
CA ASN A 113 5.25 -6.25 4.61
C ASN A 113 5.14 -5.08 3.63
N ASN A 114 6.10 -4.90 2.72
CA ASN A 114 6.07 -3.89 1.68
C ASN A 114 5.38 -4.40 0.40
N ARG A 115 4.47 -5.37 0.49
CA ARG A 115 3.62 -5.84 -0.63
C ARG A 115 2.12 -5.80 -0.31
N ASP A 116 1.77 -5.31 0.88
CA ASP A 116 0.41 -5.40 1.42
C ASP A 116 -0.38 -4.09 1.28
N ALA A 117 0.14 -3.07 0.58
CA ALA A 117 -0.42 -1.71 0.61
C ALA A 117 -1.89 -1.63 0.17
N TYR A 118 -2.25 -2.29 -0.94
CA TYR A 118 -3.65 -2.32 -1.40
C TYR A 118 -4.47 -3.46 -0.77
N MET A 119 -3.81 -4.49 -0.25
CA MET A 119 -4.48 -5.65 0.34
C MET A 119 -4.85 -5.44 1.81
N LEU A 120 -4.09 -4.64 2.54
CA LEU A 120 -4.35 -4.28 3.93
C LEU A 120 -4.64 -5.49 4.84
N ASN A 121 -3.97 -6.62 4.61
CA ASN A 121 -4.14 -7.81 5.44
C ASN A 121 -3.45 -7.64 6.79
N MET A 122 -2.37 -6.85 6.85
CA MET A 122 -1.59 -6.62 8.05
C MET A 122 -2.11 -5.43 8.85
N ILE A 123 -1.99 -5.50 10.17
CA ILE A 123 -2.38 -4.40 11.06
C ILE A 123 -1.50 -3.17 10.82
N GLU A 124 -0.21 -3.38 10.54
CA GLU A 124 0.76 -2.33 10.23
C GLU A 124 0.34 -1.54 8.97
N SER A 125 -0.06 -2.24 7.90
CA SER A 125 -0.56 -1.61 6.67
C SER A 125 -1.84 -0.81 6.93
N ARG A 126 -2.77 -1.32 7.74
CA ARG A 126 -3.99 -0.60 8.12
C ARG A 126 -3.71 0.62 8.97
N VAL A 127 -2.76 0.53 9.90
CA VAL A 127 -2.33 1.67 10.71
C VAL A 127 -1.74 2.76 9.82
N LEU A 128 -0.86 2.40 8.87
CA LEU A 128 -0.29 3.34 7.90
C LEU A 128 -1.37 3.99 7.04
N ALA A 129 -2.24 3.19 6.41
CA ALA A 129 -3.32 3.70 5.57
C ALA A 129 -4.22 4.66 6.34
N ARG A 130 -4.64 4.33 7.56
CA ARG A 130 -5.41 5.23 8.43
C ARG A 130 -4.66 6.53 8.71
N THR A 131 -3.39 6.44 9.12
CA THR A 131 -2.59 7.62 9.44
C THR A 131 -2.43 8.53 8.22
N TRP A 132 -2.21 7.98 7.02
CA TRP A 132 -2.08 8.78 5.80
C TRP A 132 -3.40 9.36 5.32
N GLN A 133 -4.54 8.69 5.53
CA GLN A 133 -5.85 9.28 5.27
C GLN A 133 -6.17 10.44 6.25
N GLU A 134 -5.74 10.32 7.51
CA GLU A 134 -5.98 11.35 8.54
C GLU A 134 -5.07 12.57 8.36
N TRP A 135 -3.77 12.36 8.15
CA TRP A 135 -2.78 13.43 8.13
C TRP A 135 -2.52 13.99 6.73
N ASP A 136 -2.79 13.21 5.70
CA ASP A 136 -2.62 13.58 4.29
C ASP A 136 -1.23 14.17 3.94
N PRO A 137 -0.13 13.40 4.11
CA PRO A 137 1.22 13.89 3.85
C PRO A 137 1.46 14.28 2.39
N GLN A 138 2.29 15.31 2.17
CA GLN A 138 2.75 15.67 0.82
C GLN A 138 3.92 14.79 0.38
N ILE A 139 4.72 14.31 1.33
CA ILE A 139 5.85 13.40 1.06
C ILE A 139 5.78 12.23 2.03
N ILE A 140 5.97 11.02 1.52
CA ILE A 140 6.19 9.80 2.30
C ILE A 140 7.56 9.24 1.89
N TYR A 141 8.47 9.11 2.85
CA TYR A 141 9.83 8.64 2.60
C TYR A 141 10.17 7.40 3.43
N VAL A 142 10.36 6.29 2.73
CA VAL A 142 10.65 4.97 3.31
C VAL A 142 12.11 4.60 3.12
N HIS A 143 12.78 4.27 4.22
CA HIS A 143 14.18 3.81 4.18
C HIS A 143 14.27 2.31 4.12
N HIS A 144 14.98 1.81 3.10
CA HIS A 144 15.25 0.41 2.86
C HIS A 144 16.75 0.07 2.80
N GLN A 145 17.05 -1.23 2.81
CA GLN A 145 18.38 -1.80 2.57
C GLN A 145 18.30 -3.10 1.76
N SER A 146 19.21 -3.39 0.83
CA SER A 146 20.49 -2.74 0.57
C SER A 146 20.60 -2.25 -0.87
N SER A 147 21.28 -1.12 -1.05
CA SER A 147 21.66 -0.55 -2.35
C SER A 147 22.38 -1.56 -3.27
N PRO A 148 22.25 -1.46 -4.62
CA PRO A 148 22.97 -2.31 -5.56
C PRO A 148 24.47 -2.16 -5.40
N PHE A 149 25.17 -3.24 -5.02
CA PHE A 149 26.60 -3.19 -4.75
C PHE A 149 27.41 -2.86 -6.02
N PRO A 150 28.38 -1.91 -6.00
CA PRO A 150 29.05 -1.30 -4.84
C PRO A 150 28.53 0.09 -4.42
N THR A 151 27.36 0.52 -4.89
CA THR A 151 26.79 1.83 -4.54
C THR A 151 26.45 1.90 -3.06
N ARG A 152 26.32 3.11 -2.50
CA ARG A 152 26.07 3.33 -1.05
C ARG A 152 24.62 3.69 -0.75
N ILE A 153 23.97 4.38 -1.68
CA ILE A 153 22.53 4.61 -1.62
C ILE A 153 21.96 4.69 -3.03
N TRP A 154 20.83 4.04 -3.26
CA TRP A 154 20.06 4.13 -4.50
C TRP A 154 18.83 4.99 -4.26
N LEU A 155 18.57 5.90 -5.20
CA LEU A 155 17.63 7.01 -5.07
C LEU A 155 16.77 7.12 -6.33
N PRO A 156 15.54 7.65 -6.24
CA PRO A 156 14.80 8.07 -7.42
C PRO A 156 15.59 9.11 -8.24
N PRO A 157 15.46 9.20 -9.58
CA PRO A 157 14.57 8.45 -10.46
C PRO A 157 14.79 6.94 -10.43
N PHE A 158 13.67 6.21 -10.43
CA PHE A 158 13.62 4.76 -10.30
C PHE A 158 14.06 4.02 -11.58
N ALA A 159 14.29 2.72 -11.46
CA ALA A 159 14.47 1.88 -12.65
C ALA A 159 13.14 1.78 -13.41
N GLU A 160 13.23 1.46 -14.69
CA GLU A 160 12.06 1.23 -15.52
C GLU A 160 11.53 -0.20 -15.30
N PRO A 161 10.20 -0.44 -15.37
CA PRO A 161 9.14 0.54 -15.59
C PRO A 161 8.56 1.10 -14.28
N ILE A 162 7.83 2.21 -14.38
CA ILE A 162 6.98 2.71 -13.29
C ILE A 162 5.49 2.43 -13.57
N ALA A 163 4.66 2.44 -12.54
CA ALA A 163 3.23 2.18 -12.65
C ALA A 163 2.57 3.12 -13.68
N THR A 164 1.78 2.55 -14.59
CA THR A 164 1.19 3.24 -15.74
C THR A 164 0.34 4.45 -15.35
N PHE A 165 -0.40 4.35 -14.24
CA PHE A 165 -1.34 5.38 -13.81
C PHE A 165 -0.78 6.32 -12.74
N THR A 166 0.54 6.28 -12.47
CA THR A 166 1.18 7.25 -11.58
C THR A 166 1.02 8.67 -12.14
N PRO A 167 0.44 9.62 -11.38
CA PRO A 167 0.34 11.01 -11.81
C PRO A 167 1.72 11.60 -12.17
N PRO A 168 1.91 12.15 -13.39
CA PRO A 168 3.23 12.58 -13.85
C PRO A 168 3.88 13.66 -12.97
N ILE A 169 3.07 14.54 -12.37
CA ILE A 169 3.57 15.60 -11.47
C ILE A 169 4.13 15.03 -10.16
N MET A 170 3.57 13.92 -9.67
CA MET A 170 4.10 13.21 -8.50
C MET A 170 5.42 12.53 -8.84
N ALA A 171 5.50 11.82 -9.98
CA ALA A 171 6.75 11.20 -10.43
C ALA A 171 7.88 12.23 -10.60
N ARG A 172 7.59 13.42 -11.16
CA ARG A 172 8.57 14.50 -11.31
C ARG A 172 8.98 15.12 -9.97
N THR A 173 8.05 15.19 -9.01
CA THR A 173 8.34 15.64 -7.65
C THR A 173 9.34 14.69 -6.97
N VAL A 174 9.07 13.38 -6.99
CA VAL A 174 9.96 12.34 -6.44
C VAL A 174 11.35 12.38 -7.09
N ASN A 175 11.41 12.50 -8.42
CA ASN A 175 12.70 12.62 -9.14
C ASN A 175 13.51 13.84 -8.70
N THR A 176 12.84 14.96 -8.44
CA THR A 176 13.50 16.19 -7.96
C THR A 176 14.03 16.01 -6.54
N ILE A 177 13.25 15.36 -5.66
CA ILE A 177 13.67 15.03 -4.30
C ILE A 177 14.89 14.11 -4.31
N GLY A 178 14.89 13.06 -5.14
CA GLY A 178 16.04 12.15 -5.28
C GLY A 178 17.33 12.87 -5.70
N MET A 179 17.24 13.82 -6.65
CA MET A 179 18.37 14.67 -7.01
C MET A 179 18.83 15.58 -5.86
N ALA A 180 17.91 16.10 -5.05
CA ALA A 180 18.24 16.91 -3.87
C ALA A 180 18.97 16.10 -2.80
N ILE A 181 18.59 14.83 -2.59
CA ILE A 181 19.29 13.90 -1.70
C ILE A 181 20.72 13.69 -2.21
N ALA A 182 20.89 13.32 -3.48
CA ALA A 182 22.20 13.09 -4.09
C ALA A 182 23.11 14.33 -3.98
N GLN A 183 22.59 15.51 -4.29
CA GLN A 183 23.33 16.76 -4.15
C GLN A 183 23.76 17.02 -2.70
N MET A 184 22.90 16.75 -1.72
CA MET A 184 23.25 16.96 -0.31
C MET A 184 24.33 15.98 0.15
N LEU A 185 24.28 14.72 -0.27
CA LEU A 185 25.33 13.73 0.01
C LEU A 185 26.68 14.15 -0.58
N GLU A 186 26.70 14.58 -1.84
CA GLU A 186 27.92 15.10 -2.49
C GLU A 186 28.50 16.31 -1.76
N SER A 187 27.64 17.25 -1.35
CA SER A 187 28.07 18.44 -0.60
C SER A 187 28.72 18.12 0.75
N ARG A 188 28.47 16.91 1.28
CA ARG A 188 29.04 16.39 2.53
C ARG A 188 30.19 15.40 2.31
N GLY A 189 30.61 15.19 1.07
CA GLY A 189 31.67 14.24 0.73
C GLY A 189 31.28 12.79 0.98
N MET A 190 29.99 12.45 0.78
CA MET A 190 29.43 11.11 0.97
C MET A 190 29.20 10.45 -0.40
N PRO A 191 30.22 9.79 -0.97
CA PRO A 191 30.16 9.29 -2.35
C PRO A 191 29.23 8.08 -2.50
N GLY A 192 28.91 7.74 -3.74
CA GLY A 192 28.28 6.47 -4.08
C GLY A 192 26.75 6.50 -4.12
N ALA A 193 26.14 7.68 -4.20
CA ALA A 193 24.72 7.83 -4.52
C ALA A 193 24.47 7.51 -6.01
N VAL A 194 23.45 6.71 -6.31
CA VAL A 194 23.08 6.29 -7.66
C VAL A 194 21.59 6.43 -7.93
N HIS A 195 21.22 6.54 -9.20
CA HIS A 195 19.84 6.54 -9.69
C HIS A 195 19.68 5.59 -10.87
N MET A 196 18.44 5.26 -11.25
CA MET A 196 18.14 4.36 -12.37
C MET A 196 18.91 3.01 -12.25
N GLY A 197 19.14 2.34 -13.38
CA GLY A 197 19.88 1.08 -13.48
C GLY A 197 18.97 -0.13 -13.61
N THR A 198 19.56 -1.33 -13.57
CA THR A 198 18.84 -2.60 -13.61
C THR A 198 18.59 -3.04 -12.16
N GLY A 199 17.42 -2.72 -11.62
CA GLY A 199 17.11 -2.91 -10.19
C GLY A 199 15.67 -2.55 -9.85
N PHE A 200 15.50 -1.81 -8.75
CA PHE A 200 14.22 -1.46 -8.14
C PHE A 200 13.34 -0.62 -9.09
N ASP A 201 12.39 -1.30 -9.73
CA ASP A 201 11.34 -0.65 -10.53
C ASP A 201 10.18 -0.19 -9.62
N ALA A 202 9.31 0.64 -10.17
CA ALA A 202 8.11 1.10 -9.46
C ALA A 202 6.84 0.69 -10.19
N TRP A 203 6.85 -0.49 -10.82
CA TRP A 203 5.74 -0.98 -11.62
C TRP A 203 4.58 -1.50 -10.76
N TYR A 204 4.91 -2.26 -9.72
CA TYR A 204 3.92 -2.88 -8.83
C TYR A 204 3.32 -1.85 -7.86
N PRO A 205 1.98 -1.76 -7.75
CA PRO A 205 1.33 -0.79 -6.87
C PRO A 205 1.18 -1.27 -5.43
N GLY A 206 1.60 -2.50 -5.09
CA GLY A 206 1.44 -3.04 -3.73
C GLY A 206 2.53 -2.64 -2.76
N TYR A 207 3.54 -1.89 -3.22
CA TYR A 207 4.51 -1.30 -2.30
C TYR A 207 3.86 -0.24 -1.43
N VAL A 208 4.07 -0.34 -0.12
CA VAL A 208 3.61 0.62 0.89
C VAL A 208 4.22 2.00 0.62
N ASP A 209 5.44 2.02 0.08
CA ASP A 209 6.20 3.20 -0.28
C ASP A 209 5.95 3.73 -1.71
N TYR A 210 5.00 3.15 -2.46
CA TYR A 210 4.66 3.62 -3.81
C TYR A 210 3.16 3.75 -4.10
N LEU A 211 2.30 2.92 -3.48
CA LEU A 211 0.84 3.05 -3.60
C LEU A 211 0.34 4.49 -3.43
N PRO A 212 0.85 5.28 -2.45
CA PRO A 212 0.34 6.63 -2.23
C PRO A 212 0.60 7.60 -3.39
N MET A 213 1.47 7.26 -4.36
CA MET A 213 1.62 8.02 -5.60
C MET A 213 0.30 8.12 -6.36
N MET A 214 -0.49 7.03 -6.38
CA MET A 214 -1.83 7.01 -6.96
C MET A 214 -2.89 7.68 -6.07
N GLN A 215 -2.53 8.03 -4.84
CA GLN A 215 -3.28 8.91 -3.94
C GLN A 215 -2.78 10.36 -4.00
N ASN A 216 -2.00 10.73 -5.02
CA ASN A 216 -1.42 12.06 -5.23
C ASN A 216 -0.43 12.51 -4.13
N GLN A 217 0.17 11.57 -3.40
CA GLN A 217 1.17 11.82 -2.37
C GLN A 217 2.55 11.43 -2.92
N ALA A 218 3.58 12.26 -2.74
CA ALA A 218 4.91 11.94 -3.24
C ALA A 218 5.57 10.86 -2.35
N ALA A 219 5.29 9.59 -2.63
CA ALA A 219 5.81 8.44 -1.92
C ALA A 219 6.97 7.79 -2.68
N PHE A 220 8.04 7.46 -1.95
CA PHE A 220 9.20 6.81 -2.51
C PHE A 220 10.05 6.13 -1.44
N TRP A 221 10.96 5.29 -1.89
CA TRP A 221 11.97 4.67 -1.05
C TRP A 221 13.40 4.97 -1.51
N THR A 222 14.34 4.70 -0.62
CA THR A 222 15.77 4.62 -0.95
C THR A 222 16.37 3.35 -0.37
N GLU A 223 17.39 2.83 -1.04
CA GLU A 223 18.07 1.60 -0.64
C GLU A 223 19.47 1.95 -0.18
N THR A 224 19.75 1.85 1.12
CA THR A 224 21.06 2.20 1.69
C THR A 224 21.89 0.96 1.97
N ALA A 225 23.13 0.97 1.51
CA ALA A 225 24.02 -0.16 1.65
C ALA A 225 24.25 -0.55 3.11
N LEU A 226 24.32 -1.85 3.39
CA LEU A 226 24.84 -2.42 4.63
C LEU A 226 25.36 -3.82 4.35
N TYR A 227 26.28 -4.29 5.20
CA TYR A 227 26.78 -5.66 5.07
C TYR A 227 25.71 -6.66 5.53
N ARG A 228 25.67 -6.97 6.83
CA ARG A 228 24.68 -7.85 7.46
C ARG A 228 24.52 -7.45 8.92
N TYR A 229 23.29 -7.15 9.33
CA TYR A 229 22.98 -6.67 10.69
C TYR A 229 23.91 -5.51 11.10
N ALA A 230 24.34 -5.47 12.36
CA ALA A 230 25.25 -4.42 12.83
C ALA A 230 26.74 -4.74 12.60
N THR A 231 27.08 -5.82 11.87
CA THR A 231 28.46 -6.28 11.68
C THR A 231 29.24 -5.36 10.74
N PRO A 232 30.34 -4.72 11.18
CA PRO A 232 31.23 -3.95 10.29
C PRO A 232 31.92 -4.83 9.26
N TYR A 233 32.09 -4.32 8.04
CA TYR A 233 32.83 -5.02 6.99
C TYR A 233 33.80 -4.09 6.26
N PHE A 234 34.99 -4.60 5.94
CA PHE A 234 35.98 -3.88 5.13
C PHE A 234 35.93 -4.40 3.69
N TYR A 235 35.57 -3.53 2.75
CA TYR A 235 35.56 -3.86 1.33
C TYR A 235 36.81 -3.34 0.63
N SER A 236 37.36 -4.17 -0.22
CA SER A 236 38.42 -3.87 -1.18
C SER A 236 37.87 -3.87 -2.61
N LEU A 237 38.64 -3.36 -3.57
CA LEU A 237 38.24 -3.41 -4.99
C LEU A 237 38.10 -4.85 -5.51
N SER A 238 38.74 -5.85 -4.90
CA SER A 238 38.53 -7.24 -5.32
C SER A 238 37.13 -7.76 -4.98
N ASP A 239 36.47 -7.19 -3.96
CA ASP A 239 35.09 -7.53 -3.62
C ASP A 239 34.10 -7.03 -4.67
N PHE A 240 34.46 -5.98 -5.43
CA PHE A 240 33.57 -5.34 -6.40
C PHE A 240 33.34 -6.24 -7.62
N PRO A 241 32.14 -6.18 -8.24
CA PRO A 241 31.89 -6.78 -9.55
C PRO A 241 32.95 -6.31 -10.55
N ALA A 242 33.43 -7.20 -11.43
CA ALA A 242 34.52 -6.89 -12.35
C ALA A 242 34.26 -5.63 -13.20
N SER A 243 33.01 -5.42 -13.61
CA SER A 243 32.54 -4.26 -14.37
C SER A 243 32.53 -2.93 -13.61
N ARG A 244 32.76 -2.95 -12.28
CA ARG A 244 32.75 -1.76 -11.41
C ARG A 244 34.10 -1.49 -10.75
N ARG A 245 35.13 -2.29 -11.02
CA ARG A 245 36.48 -2.16 -10.41
C ARG A 245 37.30 -1.00 -10.95
N ASP A 246 36.97 -0.51 -12.14
CA ASP A 246 37.60 0.66 -12.75
C ASP A 246 37.12 1.99 -12.16
N LEU A 247 36.08 1.94 -11.30
CA LEU A 247 35.49 3.11 -10.63
C LEU A 247 35.09 4.19 -11.64
N ARG A 248 34.48 3.76 -12.76
CA ARG A 248 34.02 4.67 -13.79
C ARG A 248 32.99 5.67 -13.25
N VAL A 249 33.22 6.94 -13.58
CA VAL A 249 32.29 8.05 -13.33
C VAL A 249 31.18 8.02 -14.37
N GLU A 250 29.93 8.11 -13.92
CA GLU A 250 28.72 8.10 -14.76
C GLU A 250 27.84 9.30 -14.41
N SER A 251 26.94 9.70 -15.32
CA SER A 251 26.12 10.92 -15.14
C SER A 251 25.25 10.90 -13.89
N LEU A 252 24.76 9.72 -13.49
CA LEU A 252 23.94 9.51 -12.29
C LEU A 252 24.68 8.69 -11.22
N TYR A 253 26.01 8.56 -11.34
CA TYR A 253 26.91 7.98 -10.36
C TYR A 253 28.29 8.67 -10.44
N PRO A 254 28.37 10.00 -10.16
CA PRO A 254 29.55 10.79 -10.47
C PRO A 254 30.70 10.60 -9.48
N SER A 255 30.42 10.09 -8.28
CA SER A 255 31.41 9.84 -7.22
C SER A 255 31.44 8.35 -6.79
N PRO A 256 32.07 7.46 -7.56
CA PRO A 256 32.12 6.04 -7.18
C PRO A 256 32.76 5.81 -5.81
N TRP A 257 32.07 5.04 -4.95
CA TRP A 257 32.64 4.62 -3.68
C TRP A 257 33.83 3.68 -3.90
N LYS A 258 34.93 3.89 -3.19
CA LYS A 258 36.24 3.26 -3.48
C LYS A 258 36.54 2.00 -2.66
N GLY A 259 35.56 1.53 -1.89
CA GLY A 259 35.78 0.55 -0.83
C GLY A 259 36.30 1.19 0.45
N GLY A 260 36.49 0.37 1.47
CA GLY A 260 36.86 0.76 2.82
C GLY A 260 35.96 0.10 3.86
N TRP A 261 36.08 0.56 5.10
CA TRP A 261 35.17 0.16 6.15
C TRP A 261 33.77 0.67 5.87
N TRP A 262 32.79 -0.20 6.09
CA TRP A 262 31.38 0.14 6.12
C TRP A 262 30.78 -0.44 7.41
N ARG A 263 30.18 0.44 8.21
CA ARG A 263 29.61 0.17 9.53
C ARG A 263 28.12 0.52 9.53
N LEU A 264 27.41 0.05 10.54
CA LEU A 264 26.02 0.46 10.78
C LEU A 264 25.87 1.98 10.86
N SER A 265 26.81 2.67 11.52
CA SER A 265 26.82 4.13 11.62
C SER A 265 26.91 4.82 10.26
N ASP A 266 27.66 4.24 9.31
CA ASP A 266 27.79 4.82 7.97
C ASP A 266 26.45 4.75 7.23
N ALA A 267 25.74 3.61 7.31
CA ALA A 267 24.40 3.48 6.76
C ALA A 267 23.39 4.45 7.42
N VAL A 268 23.42 4.54 8.75
CA VAL A 268 22.59 5.48 9.52
C VAL A 268 22.85 6.93 9.09
N ASP A 269 24.10 7.32 8.87
CA ASP A 269 24.44 8.67 8.43
C ASP A 269 23.93 8.97 7.00
N TYR A 270 23.98 8.02 6.07
CA TYR A 270 23.40 8.20 4.73
C TYR A 270 21.88 8.37 4.80
N MET A 271 21.18 7.51 5.54
CA MET A 271 19.73 7.61 5.75
C MET A 271 19.35 8.95 6.38
N ARG A 272 20.08 9.36 7.43
CA ARG A 272 19.88 10.64 8.11
C ARG A 272 20.06 11.84 7.18
N VAL A 273 21.12 11.86 6.37
CA VAL A 273 21.33 12.93 5.38
C VAL A 273 20.23 12.92 4.32
N GLY A 274 19.78 11.74 3.89
CA GLY A 274 18.59 11.59 3.04
C GLY A 274 17.36 12.26 3.64
N SER A 275 17.00 11.92 4.89
CA SER A 275 15.83 12.51 5.56
C SER A 275 15.95 14.02 5.72
N LEU A 276 17.14 14.52 6.11
CA LEU A 276 17.39 15.96 6.19
C LEU A 276 17.25 16.67 4.84
N ALA A 277 17.69 16.04 3.74
CA ALA A 277 17.54 16.62 2.41
C ALA A 277 16.07 16.70 1.99
N VAL A 278 15.26 15.68 2.30
CA VAL A 278 13.82 15.67 2.05
C VAL A 278 13.10 16.75 2.85
N LEU A 279 13.39 16.86 4.14
CA LEU A 279 12.79 17.88 5.02
C LEU A 279 13.20 19.30 4.58
N ASP A 280 14.46 19.51 4.21
CA ASP A 280 14.94 20.78 3.68
C ASP A 280 14.28 21.14 2.34
N TYR A 281 14.11 20.16 1.45
CA TYR A 281 13.37 20.33 0.21
C TYR A 281 11.92 20.75 0.51
N ALA A 282 11.24 20.04 1.41
CA ALA A 282 9.87 20.35 1.79
C ALA A 282 9.73 21.77 2.37
N ALA A 283 10.66 22.20 3.24
CA ALA A 283 10.63 23.55 3.80
C ALA A 283 10.74 24.64 2.73
N LYS A 284 11.58 24.42 1.71
CA LYS A 284 11.83 25.36 0.61
C LYS A 284 10.73 25.38 -0.45
N TYR A 285 10.15 24.22 -0.75
CA TYR A 285 9.21 24.02 -1.85
C TYR A 285 7.78 23.67 -1.37
N ARG A 286 7.41 24.02 -0.12
CA ARG A 286 6.09 23.69 0.45
C ARG A 286 4.91 24.19 -0.38
N GLU A 287 5.01 25.38 -0.97
CA GLU A 287 3.95 25.94 -1.82
C GLU A 287 3.72 25.04 -3.03
N ASP A 288 4.80 24.66 -3.72
CA ASP A 288 4.72 23.75 -4.86
C ASP A 288 4.24 22.36 -4.44
N LEU A 289 4.72 21.80 -3.32
CA LEU A 289 4.27 20.48 -2.84
C LEU A 289 2.77 20.43 -2.55
N LEU A 290 2.27 21.44 -1.85
CA LEU A 290 0.85 21.57 -1.51
C LEU A 290 -0.01 21.78 -2.77
N TYR A 291 0.43 22.66 -3.66
CA TYR A 291 -0.30 22.95 -4.90
C TYR A 291 -0.25 21.79 -5.90
N ASN A 292 0.90 21.13 -6.04
CA ASN A 292 1.07 19.98 -6.94
C ASN A 292 0.18 18.80 -6.52
N ARG A 293 0.02 18.57 -5.21
CA ARG A 293 -0.94 17.59 -4.69
C ARG A 293 -2.37 17.94 -5.12
N TYR A 294 -2.81 19.17 -4.87
CA TYR A 294 -4.12 19.65 -5.29
C TYR A 294 -4.32 19.52 -6.82
N GLN A 295 -3.34 19.97 -7.60
CA GLN A 295 -3.37 19.91 -9.05
C GLN A 295 -3.48 18.47 -9.54
N SER A 296 -2.71 17.55 -8.96
CA SER A 296 -2.74 16.13 -9.32
C SER A 296 -4.15 15.55 -9.13
N GLY A 297 -4.76 15.73 -7.96
CA GLY A 297 -6.12 15.25 -7.70
C GLY A 297 -7.18 15.89 -8.62
N ARG A 298 -7.07 17.20 -8.86
CA ARG A 298 -7.94 17.93 -9.80
C ARG A 298 -7.86 17.35 -11.21
N ASP A 299 -6.65 17.09 -11.68
CA ASP A 299 -6.38 16.65 -13.04
C ASP A 299 -6.85 15.20 -13.23
N VAL A 300 -6.75 14.35 -12.19
CA VAL A 300 -7.35 13.00 -12.17
C VAL A 300 -8.88 13.07 -12.29
N ILE A 301 -9.55 13.93 -11.51
CA ILE A 301 -11.01 14.10 -11.61
C ILE A 301 -11.41 14.52 -13.02
N ARG A 302 -10.77 15.57 -13.57
CA ARG A 302 -11.04 16.08 -14.93
C ARG A 302 -10.78 15.05 -16.02
N LYS A 303 -9.77 14.19 -15.85
CA LYS A 303 -9.47 13.08 -16.77
C LYS A 303 -10.69 12.17 -16.88
N TYR A 304 -11.22 11.72 -15.74
CA TYR A 304 -12.32 10.74 -15.71
C TYR A 304 -13.71 11.34 -15.91
N GLU A 305 -13.85 12.66 -15.97
CA GLU A 305 -15.05 13.32 -16.54
C GLU A 305 -15.19 13.08 -18.04
N THR A 306 -14.09 12.77 -18.74
CA THR A 306 -14.05 12.74 -20.21
C THR A 306 -13.41 11.50 -20.81
N SER A 307 -12.76 10.66 -20.01
CA SER A 307 -11.99 9.51 -20.47
C SER A 307 -12.49 8.23 -19.80
N ALA A 308 -12.63 7.17 -20.59
CA ALA A 308 -12.95 5.85 -20.08
C ALA A 308 -11.76 5.23 -19.30
N PRO A 309 -12.05 4.37 -18.31
CA PRO A 309 -13.37 4.09 -17.79
C PRO A 309 -13.91 5.24 -16.93
N TYR A 310 -15.23 5.42 -16.96
CA TYR A 310 -15.89 6.44 -16.14
C TYR A 310 -16.23 5.92 -14.74
N ALA A 311 -16.49 4.61 -14.64
CA ALA A 311 -16.83 3.92 -13.41
C ALA A 311 -16.54 2.41 -13.54
N TYR A 312 -16.63 1.73 -12.41
CA TYR A 312 -16.79 0.28 -12.35
C TYR A 312 -18.13 -0.05 -11.69
N PHE A 313 -18.89 -0.97 -12.28
CA PHE A 313 -20.04 -1.60 -11.62
C PHE A 313 -19.63 -2.95 -11.04
N ILE A 314 -20.01 -3.19 -9.78
CA ILE A 314 -19.70 -4.42 -9.04
C ILE A 314 -21.04 -5.00 -8.57
N PRO A 315 -21.58 -6.03 -9.27
CA PRO A 315 -22.81 -6.70 -8.86
C PRO A 315 -22.69 -7.35 -7.48
N GLN A 316 -23.78 -7.41 -6.72
CA GLN A 316 -23.79 -8.09 -5.41
C GLN A 316 -23.94 -9.61 -5.52
N ASP A 317 -24.64 -10.07 -6.56
CA ASP A 317 -24.86 -11.49 -6.82
C ASP A 317 -23.63 -12.07 -7.52
N GLN A 318 -22.70 -12.59 -6.72
CA GLN A 318 -21.47 -13.22 -7.17
C GLN A 318 -21.33 -14.61 -6.52
N ALA A 319 -20.42 -15.42 -7.06
CA ALA A 319 -20.23 -16.79 -6.58
C ALA A 319 -19.80 -16.86 -5.10
N ASP A 320 -18.97 -15.90 -4.68
CA ASP A 320 -18.75 -15.53 -3.28
C ASP A 320 -19.33 -14.13 -3.03
N PRO A 321 -20.43 -13.99 -2.27
CA PRO A 321 -21.05 -12.69 -2.00
C PRO A 321 -20.20 -11.78 -1.09
N VAL A 322 -19.19 -12.31 -0.41
CA VAL A 322 -18.31 -11.56 0.49
C VAL A 322 -17.05 -11.07 -0.22
N ALA A 323 -16.58 -11.76 -1.26
CA ALA A 323 -15.43 -11.34 -2.05
C ALA A 323 -15.52 -9.89 -2.61
N PRO A 324 -16.64 -9.45 -3.24
CA PRO A 324 -16.75 -8.05 -3.66
C PRO A 324 -16.78 -7.06 -2.49
N VAL A 325 -17.31 -7.46 -1.33
CA VAL A 325 -17.30 -6.62 -0.12
C VAL A 325 -15.87 -6.44 0.38
N GLU A 326 -15.11 -7.52 0.49
CA GLU A 326 -13.70 -7.49 0.88
C GLU A 326 -12.86 -6.60 -0.05
N LEU A 327 -13.10 -6.67 -1.36
CA LEU A 327 -12.47 -5.80 -2.36
C LEU A 327 -12.82 -4.32 -2.08
N LEU A 328 -14.11 -4.03 -1.99
CA LEU A 328 -14.62 -2.67 -1.82
C LEU A 328 -14.22 -2.05 -0.46
N ARG A 329 -14.19 -2.84 0.62
CA ARG A 329 -13.73 -2.37 1.94
C ARG A 329 -12.25 -1.94 1.90
N ARG A 330 -11.38 -2.67 1.20
CA ARG A 330 -9.96 -2.32 1.01
C ARG A 330 -9.78 -1.05 0.18
N LEU A 331 -10.54 -0.92 -0.89
CA LEU A 331 -10.53 0.30 -1.73
C LEU A 331 -11.03 1.51 -0.94
N ALA A 332 -12.13 1.34 -0.20
CA ALA A 332 -12.68 2.39 0.66
C ALA A 332 -11.69 2.82 1.75
N PHE A 333 -11.02 1.87 2.40
CA PHE A 333 -10.02 2.17 3.44
C PHE A 333 -8.79 2.90 2.88
N ASN A 334 -8.52 2.75 1.57
CA ASN A 334 -7.53 3.55 0.83
C ASN A 334 -8.10 4.88 0.29
N GLY A 335 -9.26 5.32 0.77
CA GLY A 335 -9.83 6.65 0.49
C GLY A 335 -10.76 6.73 -0.72
N LEU A 336 -11.09 5.61 -1.37
CA LEU A 336 -12.03 5.61 -2.49
C LEU A 336 -13.49 5.70 -2.01
N ARG A 337 -14.27 6.57 -2.63
CA ARG A 337 -15.72 6.67 -2.42
C ARG A 337 -16.45 5.62 -3.24
N ILE A 338 -17.44 5.00 -2.62
CA ILE A 338 -18.25 3.91 -3.18
C ILE A 338 -19.72 4.31 -3.10
N TYR A 339 -20.45 4.02 -4.16
CA TYR A 339 -21.87 4.29 -4.27
C TYR A 339 -22.64 2.98 -4.44
N GLN A 340 -23.94 3.01 -4.18
CA GLN A 340 -24.86 1.91 -4.42
C GLN A 340 -26.07 2.42 -5.21
N LEU A 341 -26.54 1.64 -6.19
CA LEU A 341 -27.74 1.95 -6.94
C LEU A 341 -29.00 1.70 -6.09
N ASN A 342 -29.93 2.65 -6.03
CA ASN A 342 -31.20 2.51 -5.33
C ASN A 342 -32.35 1.98 -6.20
N GLN A 343 -32.12 1.85 -7.51
CA GLN A 343 -33.07 1.35 -8.50
C GLN A 343 -32.29 0.68 -9.64
N ASP A 344 -32.99 -0.12 -10.44
CA ASP A 344 -32.40 -0.73 -11.64
C ASP A 344 -32.04 0.36 -12.67
N VAL A 345 -30.89 0.21 -13.32
CA VAL A 345 -30.45 1.09 -14.40
C VAL A 345 -29.97 0.25 -15.58
N THR A 346 -30.08 0.78 -16.80
CA THR A 346 -29.51 0.13 -17.99
C THR A 346 -28.50 1.07 -18.63
N HIS A 347 -27.27 0.58 -18.79
CA HIS A 347 -26.16 1.34 -19.37
C HIS A 347 -25.32 0.43 -20.27
N GLU A 348 -24.89 0.91 -21.42
CA GLU A 348 -24.10 0.13 -22.40
C GLU A 348 -24.74 -1.22 -22.79
N GLY A 349 -26.08 -1.30 -22.72
CA GLY A 349 -26.84 -2.53 -23.02
C GLY A 349 -26.85 -3.57 -21.89
N LEU A 350 -26.28 -3.24 -20.72
CA LEU A 350 -26.29 -4.07 -19.52
C LEU A 350 -27.23 -3.47 -18.48
N THR A 351 -28.13 -4.28 -17.93
CA THR A 351 -28.97 -3.89 -16.80
C THR A 351 -28.26 -4.21 -15.49
N GLN A 352 -28.11 -3.20 -14.64
CA GLN A 352 -27.64 -3.34 -13.27
C GLN A 352 -28.84 -3.20 -12.33
N ASN A 353 -28.97 -4.13 -11.40
CA ASN A 353 -30.07 -4.12 -10.45
C ASN A 353 -29.83 -3.09 -9.34
N ALA A 354 -30.91 -2.69 -8.66
CA ALA A 354 -30.82 -2.03 -7.36
C ALA A 354 -29.91 -2.86 -6.42
N GLY A 355 -29.03 -2.18 -5.69
CA GLY A 355 -28.02 -2.79 -4.83
C GLY A 355 -26.63 -2.92 -5.45
N THR A 356 -26.49 -2.89 -6.79
CA THR A 356 -25.17 -2.91 -7.44
C THR A 356 -24.30 -1.74 -6.94
N TRP A 357 -23.05 -2.03 -6.60
CA TRP A 357 -22.08 -1.01 -6.21
C TRP A 357 -21.49 -0.32 -7.42
N VAL A 358 -21.20 0.96 -7.27
CA VAL A 358 -20.60 1.82 -8.30
C VAL A 358 -19.37 2.49 -7.72
N LEU A 359 -18.22 2.25 -8.36
CA LEU A 359 -16.96 2.94 -8.07
C LEU A 359 -16.66 3.92 -9.22
N PRO A 360 -17.08 5.19 -9.12
CA PRO A 360 -16.78 6.19 -10.13
C PRO A 360 -15.29 6.57 -10.11
N LEU A 361 -14.68 6.87 -11.26
CA LEU A 361 -13.26 7.27 -11.32
C LEU A 361 -13.04 8.78 -11.27
N ASP A 362 -14.09 9.61 -11.38
CA ASP A 362 -14.02 11.08 -11.25
C ASP A 362 -13.87 11.55 -9.78
N GLN A 363 -12.93 10.94 -9.08
CA GLN A 363 -12.47 11.25 -7.73
C GLN A 363 -10.94 11.37 -7.71
N GLU A 364 -10.40 12.06 -6.72
CA GLU A 364 -8.96 12.39 -6.64
C GLU A 364 -8.06 11.15 -6.65
N PHE A 365 -8.52 10.02 -6.13
CA PHE A 365 -7.78 8.75 -6.12
C PHE A 365 -8.21 7.80 -7.24
N GLY A 366 -8.85 8.31 -8.31
CA GLY A 366 -9.30 7.50 -9.45
C GLY A 366 -8.17 6.67 -10.09
N GLU A 367 -6.94 7.16 -10.11
CA GLU A 367 -5.78 6.40 -10.61
C GLU A 367 -5.47 5.16 -9.75
N LEU A 368 -5.74 5.18 -8.44
CA LEU A 368 -5.58 3.99 -7.60
C LEU A 368 -6.58 2.90 -8.03
N ALA A 369 -7.85 3.27 -8.18
CA ALA A 369 -8.88 2.34 -8.64
C ALA A 369 -8.53 1.77 -10.03
N ARG A 370 -8.10 2.63 -10.96
CA ARG A 370 -7.66 2.20 -12.29
C ARG A 370 -6.48 1.24 -12.22
N GLN A 371 -5.46 1.58 -11.44
CA GLN A 371 -4.22 0.79 -11.34
C GLN A 371 -4.46 -0.62 -10.80
N VAL A 372 -5.35 -0.80 -9.83
CA VAL A 372 -5.58 -2.13 -9.22
C VAL A 372 -6.66 -2.95 -9.92
N LEU A 373 -7.62 -2.33 -10.62
CA LEU A 373 -8.73 -3.03 -11.28
C LEU A 373 -8.52 -3.30 -12.77
N SER A 374 -7.65 -2.53 -13.45
CA SER A 374 -7.33 -2.81 -14.85
C SER A 374 -6.51 -4.08 -15.03
N VAL A 375 -6.59 -4.66 -16.23
CA VAL A 375 -5.64 -5.68 -16.67
C VAL A 375 -4.29 -5.04 -16.95
N GLN A 376 -3.22 -5.60 -16.38
CA GLN A 376 -1.86 -5.10 -16.59
C GLN A 376 -1.28 -5.63 -17.90
N GLU A 377 -0.64 -4.73 -18.65
CA GLU A 377 0.22 -5.08 -19.79
C GLU A 377 1.66 -4.70 -19.43
N TYR A 378 2.45 -5.68 -18.97
CA TYR A 378 3.86 -5.46 -18.66
C TYR A 378 4.63 -5.12 -19.96
N PRO A 379 5.46 -4.06 -19.98
CA PRO A 379 6.20 -3.68 -21.18
C PRO A 379 7.23 -4.75 -21.59
N ASP A 380 7.43 -4.95 -22.91
CA ASP A 380 8.49 -5.82 -23.45
C ASP A 380 9.85 -5.11 -23.33
N LEU A 381 10.41 -5.14 -22.12
CA LEU A 381 11.76 -4.64 -21.82
C LEU A 381 12.80 -5.68 -22.24
N ARG A 382 13.86 -5.25 -22.92
CA ARG A 382 14.93 -6.12 -23.43
C ARG A 382 16.28 -5.48 -23.20
N GLU A 383 17.26 -6.31 -22.84
CA GLU A 383 18.63 -5.84 -22.54
C GLU A 383 19.28 -5.08 -23.72
N TYR A 384 18.87 -5.40 -24.95
CA TYR A 384 19.22 -4.70 -26.18
C TYR A 384 18.16 -5.02 -27.27
N PRO A 385 18.10 -4.28 -28.39
CA PRO A 385 17.17 -4.59 -29.48
C PRO A 385 17.35 -6.04 -29.97
N GLU A 386 16.26 -6.82 -29.99
CA GLU A 386 16.23 -8.27 -30.28
C GLU A 386 16.90 -9.18 -29.22
N GLY A 387 17.34 -8.62 -28.10
CA GLY A 387 17.88 -9.36 -26.96
C GLY A 387 16.84 -10.13 -26.14
N PRO A 388 17.27 -10.88 -25.12
CA PRO A 388 16.36 -11.53 -24.19
C PRO A 388 15.50 -10.49 -23.44
N PRO A 389 14.26 -10.86 -23.03
CA PRO A 389 13.46 -9.99 -22.19
C PRO A 389 14.10 -9.83 -20.82
N GLU A 390 13.99 -8.63 -20.26
CA GLU A 390 14.37 -8.37 -18.88
C GLU A 390 13.35 -9.03 -17.94
N GLN A 391 13.84 -9.66 -16.89
CA GLN A 391 12.98 -10.24 -15.87
C GLN A 391 12.33 -9.08 -15.08
N PRO A 392 11.00 -9.10 -14.87
CA PRO A 392 10.37 -8.15 -13.96
C PRO A 392 11.06 -8.18 -12.59
N TYR A 393 11.28 -7.00 -12.00
CA TYR A 393 11.92 -6.92 -10.69
C TYR A 393 11.08 -7.65 -9.62
N ASP A 394 9.75 -7.50 -9.70
CA ASP A 394 8.83 -8.05 -8.69
C ASP A 394 7.61 -8.76 -9.30
N ALA A 395 6.62 -8.01 -9.76
CA ALA A 395 5.37 -8.53 -10.29
C ALA A 395 5.16 -8.11 -11.75
N ALA A 396 4.65 -9.02 -12.58
CA ALA A 396 4.25 -8.71 -13.96
C ALA A 396 2.76 -8.29 -14.07
N GLY A 397 1.93 -8.63 -13.09
CA GLY A 397 0.51 -8.29 -13.06
C GLY A 397 -0.15 -8.63 -11.72
N TRP A 398 -1.29 -8.00 -11.42
CA TRP A 398 -1.95 -8.14 -10.12
C TRP A 398 -3.47 -7.97 -10.13
N THR A 399 -4.10 -7.73 -11.29
CA THR A 399 -5.54 -7.39 -11.46
C THR A 399 -6.42 -7.91 -10.33
N LEU A 400 -6.80 -7.01 -9.44
CA LEU A 400 -7.24 -7.39 -8.10
C LEU A 400 -8.58 -8.13 -8.13
N SER A 401 -9.47 -7.74 -9.05
CA SER A 401 -10.71 -8.44 -9.31
C SER A 401 -10.49 -9.91 -9.69
N TYR A 402 -9.47 -10.22 -10.49
CA TYR A 402 -9.15 -11.61 -10.86
C TYR A 402 -8.52 -12.38 -9.70
N GLN A 403 -7.70 -11.73 -8.88
CA GLN A 403 -7.12 -12.36 -7.68
C GLN A 403 -8.18 -12.74 -6.65
N MET A 404 -9.26 -11.95 -6.58
CA MET A 404 -10.34 -12.13 -5.62
C MET A 404 -11.57 -12.85 -6.19
N ASP A 405 -11.52 -13.28 -7.46
CA ASP A 405 -12.65 -13.88 -8.18
C ASP A 405 -13.92 -13.01 -8.15
N VAL A 406 -13.74 -11.70 -8.36
CA VAL A 406 -14.80 -10.69 -8.31
C VAL A 406 -15.11 -10.20 -9.73
N ASP A 407 -16.38 -10.30 -10.11
CA ASP A 407 -16.87 -9.72 -11.35
C ASP A 407 -16.94 -8.19 -11.23
N VAL A 408 -16.21 -7.51 -12.13
CA VAL A 408 -16.17 -6.05 -12.23
C VAL A 408 -16.45 -5.65 -13.67
N ILE A 409 -17.46 -4.80 -13.87
CA ILE A 409 -17.88 -4.33 -15.18
C ILE A 409 -17.32 -2.93 -15.39
N GLU A 410 -16.41 -2.80 -16.36
CA GLU A 410 -15.86 -1.51 -16.77
C GLU A 410 -16.91 -0.68 -17.54
N VAL A 411 -17.12 0.57 -17.13
CA VAL A 411 -18.04 1.50 -17.78
C VAL A 411 -17.28 2.39 -18.76
N THR A 412 -17.51 2.21 -20.05
CA THR A 412 -16.74 2.84 -21.13
C THR A 412 -17.38 4.12 -21.70
N GLN A 413 -18.62 4.41 -21.33
CA GLN A 413 -19.38 5.60 -21.72
C GLN A 413 -19.73 6.46 -20.49
N PRO A 414 -19.85 7.79 -20.64
CA PRO A 414 -20.21 8.68 -19.53
C PRO A 414 -21.49 8.23 -18.81
N LEU A 415 -21.47 8.29 -17.48
CA LEU A 415 -22.66 8.00 -16.67
C LEU A 415 -23.78 9.00 -17.00
N THR A 416 -24.97 8.46 -17.29
CA THR A 416 -26.15 9.28 -17.62
C THR A 416 -26.72 9.95 -16.37
N PRO A 417 -27.47 11.08 -16.50
CA PRO A 417 -28.12 11.71 -15.35
C PRO A 417 -29.04 10.79 -14.55
N GLU A 418 -29.61 9.77 -15.18
CA GLU A 418 -30.43 8.73 -14.54
C GLU A 418 -29.59 7.81 -13.63
N ILE A 419 -28.40 7.41 -14.07
CA ILE A 419 -27.49 6.62 -13.23
C ILE A 419 -27.01 7.46 -12.05
N LEU A 420 -26.68 8.73 -12.32
CA LEU A 420 -26.21 9.65 -11.27
C LEU A 420 -27.26 9.90 -10.19
N SER A 421 -28.54 9.95 -10.54
CA SER A 421 -29.62 10.10 -9.55
C SER A 421 -29.94 8.80 -8.82
N ALA A 422 -29.61 7.64 -9.40
CA ALA A 422 -29.74 6.34 -8.77
C ALA A 422 -28.62 6.02 -7.77
N MET A 423 -27.44 6.65 -7.92
CA MET A 423 -26.28 6.44 -7.05
C MET A 423 -26.45 7.09 -5.67
N GLN A 424 -26.33 6.30 -4.61
CA GLN A 424 -26.28 6.75 -3.22
C GLN A 424 -24.89 6.48 -2.64
N GLU A 425 -24.22 7.51 -2.11
CA GLU A 425 -22.90 7.34 -1.48
C GLU A 425 -23.04 6.49 -0.22
N LEU A 426 -22.17 5.48 -0.08
CA LEU A 426 -22.14 4.62 1.09
C LEU A 426 -21.38 5.30 2.23
N GLN A 427 -22.06 5.49 3.37
CA GLN A 427 -21.50 6.05 4.60
C GLN A 427 -22.21 5.42 5.81
N ALA A 428 -21.44 5.12 6.86
CA ALA A 428 -21.94 4.67 8.15
C ALA A 428 -21.10 5.29 9.27
N GLU A 429 -21.66 5.38 10.48
CA GLU A 429 -20.91 5.85 11.66
C GLU A 429 -19.74 4.88 11.96
N PRO A 430 -18.47 5.33 11.89
CA PRO A 430 -17.32 4.47 12.10
C PRO A 430 -17.18 4.08 13.57
N LEU A 431 -16.60 2.91 13.83
CA LEU A 431 -16.17 2.52 15.16
C LEU A 431 -14.89 3.24 15.56
N ALA A 432 -14.68 3.46 16.86
CA ALA A 432 -13.41 3.97 17.34
C ALA A 432 -12.32 2.91 17.12
N TRP A 433 -11.17 3.30 16.57
CA TRP A 433 -10.09 2.33 16.29
C TRP A 433 -9.56 1.66 17.56
N GLU A 434 -9.60 2.38 18.68
CA GLU A 434 -9.12 1.93 19.98
C GLU A 434 -10.19 1.15 20.76
N GLU A 435 -11.33 0.85 20.15
CA GLU A 435 -12.42 0.10 20.79
C GLU A 435 -12.01 -1.37 20.99
N GLU A 436 -12.19 -1.88 22.22
CA GLU A 436 -11.90 -3.28 22.55
C GLU A 436 -13.06 -4.18 22.10
N ILE A 437 -13.00 -4.60 20.83
CA ILE A 437 -13.92 -5.57 20.21
C ILE A 437 -13.12 -6.79 19.76
N ASP A 438 -13.68 -7.99 19.95
CA ASP A 438 -13.07 -9.24 19.47
C ASP A 438 -13.01 -9.27 17.94
N ASP A 439 -14.17 -9.11 17.28
CA ASP A 439 -14.29 -8.93 15.84
C ASP A 439 -15.59 -8.21 15.50
N ALA A 440 -15.50 -7.04 14.83
CA ALA A 440 -16.65 -6.24 14.45
C ALA A 440 -17.39 -6.83 13.25
N SER A 441 -16.70 -7.55 12.37
CA SER A 441 -17.21 -8.06 11.10
C SER A 441 -16.69 -9.47 10.83
N LEU A 442 -17.30 -10.47 11.48
CA LEU A 442 -16.92 -11.89 11.34
C LEU A 442 -16.95 -12.42 9.90
N PHE A 443 -17.61 -11.74 8.96
CA PHE A 443 -17.61 -12.13 7.56
C PHE A 443 -16.32 -11.72 6.83
N ASP A 444 -15.57 -10.72 7.27
CA ASP A 444 -14.34 -10.28 6.60
C ASP A 444 -13.09 -10.85 7.26
N ALA A 445 -11.97 -10.82 6.55
CA ALA A 445 -10.71 -11.43 6.96
C ALA A 445 -9.97 -10.65 8.06
N VAL A 446 -10.45 -9.47 8.45
CA VAL A 446 -9.78 -8.54 9.36
C VAL A 446 -10.48 -8.52 10.72
N SER A 447 -9.81 -9.11 11.70
CA SER A 447 -10.28 -9.14 13.09
C SER A 447 -10.30 -7.77 13.77
N GLY A 448 -10.97 -7.69 14.92
CA GLY A 448 -11.08 -6.50 15.75
C GLY A 448 -11.97 -5.43 15.11
N VAL A 449 -11.60 -4.15 15.29
CA VAL A 449 -12.31 -3.04 14.63
C VAL A 449 -12.05 -3.03 13.12
N GLY A 450 -10.85 -3.38 12.67
CA GLY A 450 -10.54 -3.61 11.26
C GLY A 450 -11.00 -2.49 10.33
N PHE A 451 -11.70 -2.86 9.25
CA PHE A 451 -12.23 -1.90 8.29
C PHE A 451 -13.45 -1.10 8.82
N ASP A 452 -14.03 -1.47 9.96
CA ASP A 452 -15.18 -0.77 10.55
C ASP A 452 -14.82 0.60 11.14
N SER A 453 -13.53 0.92 11.29
CA SER A 453 -13.11 2.28 11.66
C SER A 453 -13.21 3.30 10.52
N HIS A 454 -13.52 2.85 9.28
CA HIS A 454 -13.65 3.73 8.13
C HIS A 454 -15.12 3.80 7.68
N PRO A 455 -15.71 5.01 7.55
CA PRO A 455 -17.16 5.16 7.40
C PRO A 455 -17.71 4.55 6.10
N VAL A 456 -16.98 4.68 4.99
CA VAL A 456 -17.37 4.07 3.70
C VAL A 456 -17.21 2.56 3.78
N ALA A 457 -16.10 2.06 4.35
CA ALA A 457 -15.81 0.63 4.36
C ALA A 457 -16.81 -0.12 5.25
N ARG A 458 -17.16 0.45 6.40
CA ARG A 458 -18.22 -0.05 7.29
C ARG A 458 -19.59 -0.10 6.61
N ALA A 459 -19.88 0.82 5.69
CA ALA A 459 -21.14 0.84 4.97
C ALA A 459 -21.23 -0.22 3.87
N VAL A 460 -20.11 -0.77 3.39
CA VAL A 460 -20.10 -1.90 2.44
C VAL A 460 -20.37 -3.19 3.21
N GLN A 461 -21.56 -3.73 3.04
CA GLN A 461 -22.02 -4.94 3.72
C GLN A 461 -22.40 -6.03 2.71
N PRO A 462 -22.16 -7.32 3.00
CA PRO A 462 -22.58 -8.40 2.11
C PRO A 462 -24.09 -8.53 2.07
N ILE A 463 -24.60 -9.20 1.03
CA ILE A 463 -25.99 -9.66 1.08
C ILE A 463 -26.19 -10.59 2.29
N PRO A 464 -27.33 -10.51 3.00
CA PRO A 464 -27.54 -11.34 4.18
C PRO A 464 -27.38 -12.83 3.87
N GLY A 465 -26.74 -13.54 4.81
CA GLY A 465 -26.61 -14.99 4.72
C GLY A 465 -27.97 -15.66 4.61
N ARG A 466 -28.08 -16.63 3.71
CA ARG A 466 -29.33 -17.31 3.38
C ARG A 466 -29.17 -18.82 3.52
N LEU A 467 -30.12 -19.44 4.21
CA LEU A 467 -30.25 -20.88 4.28
C LEU A 467 -31.49 -21.33 3.52
N THR A 468 -31.33 -22.24 2.57
CA THR A 468 -32.44 -22.83 1.80
C THR A 468 -32.47 -24.35 1.90
N GLY A 469 -33.46 -25.01 1.31
CA GLY A 469 -33.56 -26.47 1.29
C GLY A 469 -34.06 -27.08 2.60
N SER A 470 -33.93 -28.41 2.72
CA SER A 470 -34.39 -29.17 3.90
C SER A 470 -33.48 -30.36 4.16
N GLY A 471 -33.38 -30.79 5.42
CA GLY A 471 -32.48 -31.87 5.82
C GLY A 471 -31.72 -31.54 7.09
N SER A 472 -30.80 -32.42 7.47
CA SER A 472 -30.04 -32.28 8.73
C SER A 472 -28.54 -32.08 8.54
N GLY A 473 -28.06 -32.09 7.30
CA GLY A 473 -26.73 -31.59 6.94
C GLY A 473 -26.82 -30.15 6.44
N LEU A 474 -25.92 -29.30 6.90
CA LEU A 474 -25.65 -27.97 6.34
C LEU A 474 -24.61 -28.16 5.21
N ARG A 475 -24.93 -27.76 3.99
CA ARG A 475 -24.05 -27.82 2.82
C ARG A 475 -23.43 -26.45 2.60
N LEU A 476 -22.10 -26.40 2.59
CA LEU A 476 -21.28 -25.21 2.39
C LEU A 476 -20.49 -25.35 1.09
N ASN A 477 -20.61 -24.34 0.23
CA ASN A 477 -19.95 -24.33 -1.07
C ASN A 477 -18.50 -23.84 -0.93
N PRO A 478 -17.47 -24.60 -1.36
CA PRO A 478 -16.07 -24.18 -1.29
C PRO A 478 -15.74 -22.93 -2.12
N VAL A 479 -16.60 -22.52 -3.04
CA VAL A 479 -16.45 -21.27 -3.80
C VAL A 479 -16.55 -20.04 -2.89
N GLN A 480 -17.30 -20.12 -1.78
CA GLN A 480 -17.34 -19.06 -0.78
C GLN A 480 -16.16 -19.23 0.19
N ASN A 481 -15.25 -18.27 0.25
CA ASN A 481 -14.08 -18.31 1.14
C ASN A 481 -14.48 -18.48 2.61
N ASN A 482 -15.58 -17.85 2.99
CA ASN A 482 -16.14 -17.94 4.34
C ASN A 482 -16.67 -19.33 4.72
N SER A 483 -16.89 -20.23 3.75
CA SER A 483 -17.19 -21.63 4.06
C SER A 483 -16.09 -22.25 4.89
N PHE A 484 -14.81 -21.97 4.60
CA PHE A 484 -13.68 -22.52 5.35
C PHE A 484 -13.62 -22.00 6.80
N ARG A 485 -13.98 -20.73 7.03
CA ARG A 485 -14.08 -20.15 8.38
C ARG A 485 -15.23 -20.77 9.15
N ALA A 486 -16.38 -20.94 8.51
CA ALA A 486 -17.53 -21.62 9.11
C ALA A 486 -17.25 -23.10 9.42
N LEU A 487 -16.45 -23.80 8.61
CA LEU A 487 -15.99 -25.15 8.90
C LEU A 487 -15.12 -25.21 10.15
N ASN A 488 -14.15 -24.30 10.28
CA ASN A 488 -13.32 -24.19 11.49
C ASN A 488 -14.18 -23.94 12.72
N ARG A 489 -15.11 -22.99 12.63
CA ARG A 489 -16.03 -22.69 13.74
C ARG A 489 -16.93 -23.87 14.06
N ALA A 490 -17.42 -24.59 13.06
CA ALA A 490 -18.22 -25.79 13.25
C ALA A 490 -17.41 -26.89 13.97
N TRP A 491 -16.14 -27.09 13.63
CA TRP A 491 -15.26 -28.03 14.34
C TRP A 491 -15.04 -27.66 15.80
N ASP A 492 -14.84 -26.38 16.11
CA ASP A 492 -14.73 -25.90 17.50
C ASP A 492 -16.00 -26.18 18.31
N MET A 493 -17.15 -26.21 17.64
CA MET A 493 -18.46 -26.55 18.22
C MET A 493 -18.73 -28.06 18.28
N GLY A 494 -17.78 -28.91 17.86
CA GLY A 494 -17.90 -30.37 17.88
C GLY A 494 -18.69 -30.96 16.71
N ALA A 495 -18.87 -30.21 15.62
CA ALA A 495 -19.52 -30.71 14.41
C ALA A 495 -18.68 -31.77 13.69
N THR A 496 -19.35 -32.62 12.91
CA THR A 496 -18.71 -33.50 11.94
C THR A 496 -18.81 -32.88 10.55
N VAL A 497 -17.66 -32.76 9.88
CA VAL A 497 -17.54 -32.26 8.51
C VAL A 497 -17.19 -33.42 7.57
N ARG A 498 -17.84 -33.45 6.41
CA ARG A 498 -17.51 -34.35 5.29
C ARG A 498 -17.47 -33.55 4.00
N HIS A 499 -16.75 -34.03 2.99
CA HIS A 499 -16.78 -33.47 1.65
C HIS A 499 -17.45 -34.47 0.70
N GLY A 500 -18.40 -34.00 -0.11
CA GLY A 500 -19.18 -34.81 -1.05
C GLY A 500 -19.86 -33.93 -2.09
N ASP A 501 -19.93 -34.39 -3.34
CA ASP A 501 -20.51 -33.66 -4.49
C ASP A 501 -19.95 -32.23 -4.71
N GLY A 502 -18.69 -32.00 -4.34
CA GLY A 502 -18.05 -30.69 -4.45
C GLY A 502 -18.47 -29.69 -3.37
N GLU A 503 -19.16 -30.13 -2.31
CA GLU A 503 -19.54 -29.30 -1.16
C GLU A 503 -19.06 -29.92 0.15
N TYR A 504 -19.02 -29.11 1.21
CA TYR A 504 -18.81 -29.57 2.57
C TYR A 504 -20.13 -29.75 3.30
N ILE A 505 -20.34 -30.92 3.90
CA ILE A 505 -21.53 -31.28 4.66
C ILE A 505 -21.19 -31.27 6.15
N VAL A 506 -21.76 -30.30 6.86
CA VAL A 506 -21.63 -30.12 8.32
C VAL A 506 -22.84 -30.74 9.02
N THR A 507 -22.59 -31.60 10.00
CA THR A 507 -23.62 -32.26 10.82
C THR A 507 -23.27 -32.19 12.30
N GLY A 508 -24.27 -32.34 13.18
CA GLY A 508 -24.06 -32.32 14.63
C GLY A 508 -24.27 -30.95 15.28
N LEU A 509 -24.62 -29.93 14.50
CA LEU A 509 -24.99 -28.60 15.00
C LEU A 509 -26.50 -28.45 15.20
N GLY A 510 -26.89 -27.72 16.24
CA GLY A 510 -28.28 -27.29 16.47
C GLY A 510 -28.72 -26.18 15.51
N GLY A 511 -30.02 -25.89 15.45
CA GLY A 511 -30.58 -24.86 14.56
C GLY A 511 -29.95 -23.49 14.78
N THR A 512 -29.94 -22.99 16.02
CA THR A 512 -29.33 -21.71 16.40
C THR A 512 -27.85 -21.60 16.03
N ALA A 513 -27.09 -22.69 16.18
CA ALA A 513 -25.68 -22.73 15.80
C ALA A 513 -25.49 -22.60 14.29
N VAL A 514 -26.33 -23.29 13.50
CA VAL A 514 -26.32 -23.16 12.03
C VAL A 514 -26.71 -21.75 11.63
N ASP A 515 -27.78 -21.19 12.19
CA ASP A 515 -28.24 -19.85 11.83
C ASP A 515 -27.17 -18.79 12.17
N GLY A 516 -26.45 -18.94 13.29
CA GLY A 516 -25.29 -18.12 13.63
C GLY A 516 -24.19 -18.19 12.58
N LEU A 517 -23.74 -19.39 12.19
CA LEU A 517 -22.74 -19.54 11.11
C LEU A 517 -23.18 -18.84 9.80
N ILE A 518 -24.46 -18.95 9.44
CA ILE A 518 -24.97 -18.34 8.20
C ILE A 518 -24.95 -16.81 8.28
N GLN A 519 -25.39 -16.24 9.40
CA GLN A 519 -25.42 -14.78 9.57
C GLN A 519 -24.02 -14.20 9.75
N ASP A 520 -23.23 -14.78 10.66
CA ASP A 520 -21.91 -14.27 11.03
C ASP A 520 -20.93 -14.24 9.84
N TYR A 521 -21.04 -15.24 8.95
CA TYR A 521 -20.16 -15.40 7.79
C TYR A 521 -20.83 -15.05 6.45
N ALA A 522 -22.05 -14.49 6.47
CA ALA A 522 -22.84 -14.10 5.31
C ALA A 522 -22.97 -15.19 4.21
N LEU A 523 -23.14 -16.45 4.64
CA LEU A 523 -23.09 -17.61 3.75
C LEU A 523 -24.38 -17.80 2.95
N GLN A 524 -24.25 -18.17 1.67
CA GLN A 524 -25.34 -18.72 0.87
C GLN A 524 -25.25 -20.25 0.93
N ALA A 525 -26.06 -20.86 1.80
CA ALA A 525 -25.97 -22.29 2.11
C ALA A 525 -27.30 -23.02 1.88
N THR A 526 -27.22 -24.35 1.82
CA THR A 526 -28.40 -25.20 1.68
C THR A 526 -28.44 -26.28 2.74
N ARG A 527 -29.63 -26.78 3.07
CA ARG A 527 -29.81 -28.02 3.85
C ARG A 527 -30.02 -29.20 2.92
N GLY A 528 -29.40 -30.32 3.28
CA GLY A 528 -29.53 -31.59 2.57
C GLY A 528 -29.42 -32.83 3.48
N PRO A 529 -29.48 -34.04 2.89
CA PRO A 529 -29.29 -35.29 3.61
C PRO A 529 -27.88 -35.41 4.22
N ARG A 530 -27.73 -36.24 5.27
CA ARG A 530 -26.44 -36.46 5.96
C ARG A 530 -25.45 -37.36 5.19
N LYS A 531 -25.91 -37.99 4.12
CA LYS A 531 -25.17 -38.98 3.34
C LYS A 531 -25.41 -38.68 1.87
N GLU A 532 -24.32 -38.41 1.16
CA GLU A 532 -23.95 -39.12 -0.06
C GLU A 532 -22.55 -39.70 0.17
#